data_AF-A0A4S8PRV4-F1
#
_entry.id   AF-A0A4S8PRV4-F1
#
_cell.length_a   1.000
_cell.length_b   1.000
_cell.length_c   1.000
_cell.angle_alpha   90.00
_cell.angle_beta   90.00
_cell.angle_gamma   90.00
#
_symmetry.space_group_name_H-M   'P 1'
#
loop_
_entity.id
_entity.type
_entity.pdbx_description
1 polymer ?
#
loop_
_entity_poly.entity_id
_entity_poly.type
_entity_poly.pdbx_seq_one_letter_code
_entity_poly.pdbx_strand_id
1 'polypeptide(L)'
;MTNDLPRLRLGIIADPQYADLDPNPVLDRHFRQSLPKLREAVAHFNTQALDAVLVLGDLIDRGWDNLAPVLEILEGLAAPRMLLPGNHDFLVTPDRLPDVHAALGMPAPYHEVRIRGLRLLVTDGNEISLFAPPEGDPRRDEAKQRLAGLKAKGAPNAQEWNAGISSRQMNWIADRLSAAQADGEKVILLGHYPLHPFSDHSLWDAEELTRLVTASPAVLAYLCGHQHTGNYAEKDGVHFVNFKGMVDTEHENAFAVLSVFEDRIEISGHGREPDRRLDLVREKRRVGVAS
;
A
#
# COMPACT_ATOMS: atom_id res chain seq x y z
N MET A 1 21.63 24.75 -2.28
CA MET A 1 21.34 24.57 -0.84
C MET A 1 20.26 23.51 -0.77
N THR A 2 20.53 22.35 -0.17
CA THR A 2 19.49 21.36 0.12
C THR A 2 18.56 21.95 1.17
N ASN A 3 17.26 21.90 0.93
CA ASN A 3 16.29 22.26 1.95
C ASN A 3 16.21 21.08 2.92
N ASP A 4 16.73 21.25 4.13
CA ASP A 4 16.80 20.19 5.14
C ASP A 4 15.48 20.02 5.92
N LEU A 5 14.43 20.77 5.54
CA LEU A 5 13.10 20.60 6.11
C LEU A 5 12.24 19.70 5.18
N PRO A 6 11.64 18.63 5.72
CA PRO A 6 10.76 17.77 4.92
C PRO A 6 9.46 18.50 4.59
N ARG A 7 9.00 18.32 3.34
CA ARG A 7 7.72 18.82 2.83
C ARG A 7 6.52 18.01 3.33
N LEU A 8 6.75 16.72 3.60
CA LEU A 8 5.74 15.77 4.07
C LEU A 8 6.41 14.74 4.97
N ARG A 9 5.79 14.40 6.10
CA ARG A 9 6.23 13.30 6.97
C ARG A 9 5.08 12.33 7.23
N LEU A 10 5.32 11.04 7.02
CA LEU A 10 4.32 9.98 7.13
C LEU A 10 4.84 8.88 8.06
N GLY A 11 4.01 8.42 9.00
CA GLY A 11 4.21 7.11 9.62
C GLY A 11 3.74 6.01 8.67
N ILE A 12 4.45 4.89 8.57
CA ILE A 12 4.12 3.78 7.67
C ILE A 12 4.08 2.47 8.45
N ILE A 13 3.00 1.72 8.28
CA ILE A 13 2.82 0.36 8.76
C ILE A 13 2.32 -0.51 7.58
N ALA A 14 2.79 -1.75 7.49
CA ALA A 14 2.29 -2.74 6.55
C ALA A 14 2.05 -4.07 7.27
N ASP A 15 0.97 -4.75 6.89
CA ASP A 15 0.61 -6.11 7.32
C ASP A 15 0.70 -6.36 8.84
N PRO A 16 -0.02 -5.59 9.69
CA PRO A 16 -0.20 -5.96 11.10
C PRO A 16 -0.78 -7.37 11.24
N GLN A 17 -1.71 -7.79 10.39
CA GLN A 17 -2.35 -9.10 10.35
C GLN A 17 -2.77 -9.62 11.73
N TYR A 18 -3.46 -8.81 12.54
CA TYR A 18 -3.94 -9.28 13.83
C TYR A 18 -5.00 -10.37 13.69
N ALA A 19 -4.89 -11.40 14.53
CA ALA A 19 -5.97 -12.31 14.87
C ALA A 19 -5.70 -12.94 16.25
N ASP A 20 -6.76 -13.31 16.96
CA ASP A 20 -6.67 -14.11 18.19
C ASP A 20 -6.35 -15.60 17.88
N LEU A 21 -5.19 -15.84 17.29
CA LEU A 21 -4.71 -17.16 16.85
C LEU A 21 -3.31 -17.44 17.39
N ASP A 22 -3.00 -18.73 17.55
CA ASP A 22 -1.62 -19.17 17.83
C ASP A 22 -0.69 -18.84 16.65
N PRO A 23 0.62 -18.64 16.89
CA PRO A 23 1.56 -18.35 15.82
C PRO A 23 1.60 -19.42 14.74
N ASN A 24 1.92 -19.01 13.50
CA ASN A 24 2.26 -19.92 12.43
C ASN A 24 3.80 -20.07 12.36
N PRO A 25 4.38 -21.19 12.83
CA PRO A 25 5.84 -21.35 12.90
C PRO A 25 6.49 -21.58 11.53
N VAL A 26 5.74 -21.98 10.50
CA VAL A 26 6.29 -22.21 9.15
C VAL A 26 6.51 -20.88 8.43
N LEU A 27 5.59 -19.93 8.61
CA LEU A 27 5.67 -18.59 8.04
C LEU A 27 6.27 -17.55 9.01
N ASP A 28 6.61 -17.98 10.22
CA ASP A 28 7.05 -17.12 11.34
C ASP A 28 6.11 -15.92 11.61
N ARG A 29 4.79 -16.17 11.58
CA ARG A 29 3.75 -15.16 11.82
C ARG A 29 3.22 -15.24 13.24
N HIS A 30 3.18 -14.11 13.94
CA HIS A 30 2.79 -14.02 15.35
C HIS A 30 1.58 -13.11 15.53
N PHE A 31 0.39 -13.59 15.15
CA PHE A 31 -0.84 -12.80 15.02
C PHE A 31 -1.22 -11.99 16.27
N ARG A 32 -1.10 -12.57 17.48
CA ARG A 32 -1.39 -11.83 18.73
C ARG A 32 -0.36 -10.77 19.06
N GLN A 33 0.89 -10.93 18.60
CA GLN A 33 1.97 -9.96 18.82
C GLN A 33 1.78 -8.70 17.98
N SER A 34 0.89 -8.71 16.99
CA SER A 34 0.55 -7.53 16.21
C SER A 34 0.00 -6.39 17.06
N LEU A 35 -0.83 -6.65 18.09
CA LEU A 35 -1.35 -5.58 18.95
C LEU A 35 -0.26 -4.87 19.79
N PRO A 36 0.61 -5.56 20.55
CA PRO A 36 1.69 -4.88 21.26
C PRO A 36 2.66 -4.16 20.30
N LYS A 37 3.01 -4.77 19.16
CA LYS A 37 3.83 -4.11 18.12
C LYS A 37 3.16 -2.84 17.57
N LEU A 38 1.85 -2.88 17.35
CA LEU A 38 1.09 -1.73 16.89
C LEU A 38 1.09 -0.60 17.94
N ARG A 39 0.92 -0.93 19.23
CA ARG A 39 1.00 0.06 20.31
C ARG A 39 2.38 0.72 20.40
N GLU A 40 3.45 -0.05 20.20
CA GLU A 40 4.81 0.48 20.13
C GLU A 40 4.97 1.46 18.97
N ALA A 41 4.51 1.10 17.76
CA ALA A 41 4.56 1.97 16.59
C ALA A 41 3.74 3.26 16.81
N VAL A 42 2.53 3.16 17.35
CA VAL A 42 1.69 4.33 17.70
C VAL A 42 2.38 5.22 18.73
N ALA A 43 2.96 4.63 19.78
CA ALA A 43 3.69 5.40 20.79
C ALA A 43 4.88 6.15 20.17
N HIS A 44 5.65 5.48 19.29
CA HIS A 44 6.74 6.12 18.56
C HIS A 44 6.23 7.28 17.68
N PHE A 45 5.21 7.04 16.85
CA PHE A 45 4.65 8.06 15.97
C PHE A 45 4.10 9.28 16.72
N ASN A 46 3.53 9.08 17.91
CA ASN A 46 3.05 10.18 18.74
C ASN A 46 4.17 11.06 19.33
N THR A 47 5.43 10.64 19.26
CA THR A 47 6.60 11.50 19.58
C THR A 47 7.06 12.34 18.40
N GLN A 48 6.48 12.14 17.21
CA GLN A 48 6.90 12.75 15.96
C GLN A 48 5.86 13.75 15.46
N ALA A 49 6.31 14.81 14.80
CA ALA A 49 5.43 15.70 14.05
C ALA A 49 5.15 15.10 12.66
N LEU A 50 4.15 14.23 12.56
CA LEU A 50 3.72 13.57 11.32
C LEU A 50 2.50 14.29 10.72
N ASP A 51 2.42 14.33 9.40
CA ASP A 51 1.26 14.85 8.67
C ASP A 51 0.14 13.80 8.57
N ALA A 52 0.50 12.51 8.51
CA ALA A 52 -0.43 11.39 8.58
C ALA A 52 0.31 10.08 8.96
N VAL A 53 -0.45 9.04 9.30
CA VAL A 53 0.03 7.65 9.41
C VAL A 53 -0.74 6.78 8.43
N LEU A 54 -0.01 6.01 7.63
CA LEU A 54 -0.53 5.09 6.63
C LEU A 54 -0.46 3.65 7.13
N VAL A 55 -1.53 2.88 6.95
CA VAL A 55 -1.52 1.41 7.09
C VAL A 55 -1.85 0.80 5.73
N LEU A 56 -0.88 0.08 5.16
CA LEU A 56 -0.86 -0.35 3.75
C LEU A 56 -1.52 -1.73 3.54
N GLY A 57 -2.63 -2.00 4.22
CA GLY A 57 -3.40 -3.23 4.12
C GLY A 57 -3.03 -4.30 5.13
N ASP A 58 -3.86 -5.34 5.12
CA ASP A 58 -3.79 -6.51 5.98
C ASP A 58 -3.73 -6.13 7.47
N LEU A 59 -4.70 -5.32 7.90
CA LEU A 59 -4.83 -4.91 9.30
C LEU A 59 -5.12 -6.11 10.19
N ILE A 60 -5.95 -7.04 9.69
CA ILE A 60 -6.28 -8.32 10.32
C ILE A 60 -5.79 -9.48 9.45
N ASP A 61 -5.58 -10.64 10.06
CA ASP A 61 -5.32 -11.89 9.30
C ASP A 61 -6.64 -12.52 8.80
N ARG A 62 -7.72 -12.46 9.59
CA ARG A 62 -9.08 -12.86 9.22
C ARG A 62 -10.08 -12.49 10.31
N GLY A 63 -11.37 -12.52 10.01
CA GLY A 63 -12.46 -12.42 10.98
C GLY A 63 -12.81 -10.99 11.38
N TRP A 64 -14.08 -10.62 11.19
CA TRP A 64 -14.57 -9.25 11.38
C TRP A 64 -14.27 -8.66 12.76
N ASP A 65 -14.45 -9.46 13.81
CA ASP A 65 -14.27 -8.99 15.20
C ASP A 65 -12.80 -8.67 15.54
N ASN A 66 -11.83 -9.16 14.76
CA ASN A 66 -10.43 -8.81 14.92
C ASN A 66 -10.11 -7.37 14.46
N LEU A 67 -11.00 -6.74 13.69
CA LEU A 67 -10.75 -5.39 13.20
C LEU A 67 -10.84 -4.35 14.32
N ALA A 68 -11.79 -4.51 15.26
CA ALA A 68 -12.02 -3.54 16.33
C ALA A 68 -10.79 -3.33 17.24
N PRO A 69 -10.09 -4.37 17.74
CA PRO A 69 -8.86 -4.19 18.52
C PRO A 69 -7.74 -3.43 17.80
N VAL A 70 -7.61 -3.62 16.48
CA VAL A 70 -6.62 -2.90 15.66
C VAL A 70 -7.02 -1.44 15.53
N LEU A 71 -8.28 -1.17 15.19
CA LEU A 71 -8.79 0.20 15.02
C LEU A 71 -8.73 1.00 16.32
N GLU A 72 -9.04 0.39 17.48
CA GLU A 72 -8.95 1.03 18.80
C GLU A 72 -7.52 1.52 19.11
N ILE A 73 -6.50 0.71 18.80
CA ILE A 73 -5.10 1.13 18.98
C ILE A 73 -4.76 2.29 18.03
N LEU A 74 -5.20 2.19 16.77
CA LEU A 74 -4.97 3.24 15.77
C LEU A 74 -5.74 4.54 16.08
N GLU A 75 -6.77 4.52 16.93
CA GLU A 75 -7.47 5.74 17.38
C GLU A 75 -6.60 6.56 18.34
N GLY A 76 -5.59 5.93 18.95
CA GLY A 76 -4.61 6.59 19.80
C GLY A 76 -3.56 7.42 19.04
N LEU A 77 -3.57 7.43 17.70
CA LEU A 77 -2.66 8.24 16.89
C LEU A 77 -2.98 9.74 17.02
N ALA A 78 -1.96 10.55 17.29
CA ALA A 78 -2.08 12.00 17.34
C ALA A 78 -2.19 12.64 15.93
N ALA A 79 -1.61 11.98 14.92
CA ALA A 79 -1.72 12.39 13.52
C ALA A 79 -2.92 11.68 12.83
N PRO A 80 -3.51 12.27 11.77
CA PRO A 80 -4.55 11.62 10.99
C PRO A 80 -4.10 10.26 10.45
N ARG A 81 -4.99 9.25 10.48
CA ARG A 81 -4.73 7.93 9.88
C ARG A 81 -5.36 7.81 8.49
N MET A 82 -4.68 7.12 7.59
CA MET A 82 -5.21 6.68 6.31
C MET A 82 -4.97 5.18 6.19
N LEU A 83 -6.06 4.43 6.00
CA LEU A 83 -6.06 2.99 5.95
C LEU A 83 -6.51 2.55 4.56
N LEU A 84 -5.91 1.51 4.02
CA LEU A 84 -6.39 0.78 2.84
C LEU A 84 -6.42 -0.72 3.17
N PRO A 85 -7.29 -1.51 2.55
CA PRO A 85 -7.37 -2.94 2.83
C PRO A 85 -6.36 -3.75 1.99
N GLY A 86 -5.91 -4.85 2.56
CA GLY A 86 -5.26 -5.95 1.84
C GLY A 86 -6.20 -7.15 1.66
N ASN A 87 -5.69 -8.26 1.11
CA ASN A 87 -6.54 -9.44 0.89
C ASN A 87 -7.06 -10.05 2.19
N HIS A 88 -6.29 -10.00 3.28
CA HIS A 88 -6.70 -10.59 4.55
C HIS A 88 -7.85 -9.82 5.22
N ASP A 89 -7.96 -8.52 4.99
CA ASP A 89 -9.05 -7.69 5.52
C ASP A 89 -10.44 -8.10 4.97
N PHE A 90 -10.47 -8.80 3.83
CA PHE A 90 -11.69 -9.36 3.23
C PHE A 90 -11.95 -10.82 3.63
N LEU A 91 -11.11 -11.45 4.46
CA LEU A 91 -11.37 -12.79 5.02
C LEU A 91 -12.36 -12.70 6.19
N VAL A 92 -13.54 -12.16 5.90
CA VAL A 92 -14.67 -11.94 6.81
C VAL A 92 -15.89 -12.71 6.29
N THR A 93 -16.98 -12.70 7.06
CA THR A 93 -18.23 -13.33 6.59
C THR A 93 -18.82 -12.56 5.40
N PRO A 94 -19.54 -13.23 4.47
CA PRO A 94 -20.03 -12.58 3.25
C PRO A 94 -20.88 -11.32 3.47
N ASP A 95 -21.65 -11.27 4.56
CA ASP A 95 -22.47 -10.12 4.95
C ASP A 95 -21.64 -8.88 5.35
N ARG A 96 -20.36 -9.07 5.70
CA ARG A 96 -19.42 -8.01 6.09
C ARG A 96 -18.58 -7.46 4.95
N LEU A 97 -18.51 -8.14 3.81
CA LEU A 97 -17.72 -7.67 2.65
C LEU A 97 -18.04 -6.22 2.23
N PRO A 98 -19.32 -5.78 2.19
CA PRO A 98 -19.64 -4.39 1.83
C PRO A 98 -19.18 -3.35 2.87
N ASP A 99 -18.93 -3.77 4.11
CA ASP A 99 -18.62 -2.87 5.22
C ASP A 99 -17.12 -2.59 5.37
N VAL A 100 -16.24 -3.37 4.74
CA VAL A 100 -14.78 -3.32 4.95
C VAL A 100 -14.22 -1.92 4.70
N HIS A 101 -14.45 -1.32 3.53
CA HIS A 101 -13.92 0.01 3.22
C HIS A 101 -14.45 1.09 4.16
N ALA A 102 -15.73 1.00 4.56
CA ALA A 102 -16.35 1.95 5.47
C ALA A 102 -15.78 1.84 6.89
N ALA A 103 -15.53 0.61 7.37
CA ALA A 103 -14.90 0.36 8.68
C ALA A 103 -13.46 0.90 8.74
N LEU A 104 -12.76 0.94 7.61
CA LEU A 104 -11.44 1.57 7.48
C LEU A 104 -11.49 3.10 7.35
N GLY A 105 -12.69 3.70 7.40
CA GLY A 105 -12.88 5.14 7.28
C GLY A 105 -12.61 5.69 5.88
N MET A 106 -12.63 4.83 4.86
CA MET A 106 -12.35 5.25 3.48
C MET A 106 -13.57 5.94 2.87
N PRO A 107 -13.42 7.11 2.22
CA PRO A 107 -14.53 7.81 1.58
C PRO A 107 -15.02 7.12 0.30
N ALA A 108 -14.14 6.31 -0.32
CA ALA A 108 -14.41 5.45 -1.47
C ALA A 108 -13.30 4.38 -1.54
N PRO A 109 -13.54 3.23 -2.23
CA PRO A 109 -12.55 2.15 -2.34
C PRO A 109 -11.18 2.61 -2.84
N TYR A 110 -11.16 3.52 -3.81
CA TYR A 110 -9.96 4.26 -4.22
C TYR A 110 -10.30 5.76 -4.26
N HIS A 111 -9.35 6.60 -3.83
CA HIS A 111 -9.58 8.03 -3.67
C HIS A 111 -8.26 8.83 -3.67
N GLU A 112 -8.36 10.16 -3.77
CA GLU A 112 -7.21 11.06 -3.65
C GLU A 112 -7.30 11.93 -2.39
N VAL A 113 -6.14 12.26 -1.81
CA VAL A 113 -6.01 13.24 -0.72
C VAL A 113 -4.86 14.18 -1.04
N ARG A 114 -5.00 15.47 -0.70
CA ARG A 114 -3.91 16.45 -0.82
C ARG A 114 -3.36 16.79 0.57
N ILE A 115 -2.06 16.60 0.76
CA ILE A 115 -1.36 16.88 2.01
C ILE A 115 -0.09 17.66 1.69
N ARG A 116 0.08 18.86 2.27
CA ARG A 116 1.28 19.71 2.08
C ARG A 116 1.69 19.95 0.61
N GLY A 117 0.71 20.03 -0.29
CA GLY A 117 0.95 20.26 -1.73
C GLY A 117 1.45 19.02 -2.49
N LEU A 118 1.38 17.83 -1.88
CA LEU A 118 1.49 16.54 -2.56
C LEU A 118 0.09 15.91 -2.68
N ARG A 119 -0.09 15.09 -3.72
CA ARG A 119 -1.28 14.29 -3.93
C ARG A 119 -0.98 12.84 -3.60
N LEU A 120 -1.74 12.26 -2.68
CA LEU A 120 -1.71 10.83 -2.39
C LEU A 120 -2.88 10.16 -3.10
N LEU A 121 -2.60 9.13 -3.89
CA LEU A 121 -3.63 8.31 -4.54
C LEU A 121 -3.71 6.96 -3.84
N VAL A 122 -4.83 6.69 -3.17
CA VAL A 122 -5.12 5.38 -2.57
C VAL A 122 -5.80 4.52 -3.63
N THR A 123 -5.23 3.37 -3.92
CA THR A 123 -5.76 2.37 -4.86
C THR A 123 -6.45 1.23 -4.12
N ASP A 124 -7.48 0.64 -4.72
CA ASP A 124 -8.08 -0.61 -4.28
C ASP A 124 -7.57 -1.75 -5.16
N GLY A 125 -6.49 -2.38 -4.71
CA GLY A 125 -5.92 -3.55 -5.39
C GLY A 125 -6.81 -4.80 -5.31
N ASN A 126 -7.85 -4.80 -4.47
CA ASN A 126 -8.75 -5.94 -4.26
C ASN A 126 -9.98 -5.91 -5.20
N GLU A 127 -10.13 -4.85 -6.01
CA GLU A 127 -11.35 -4.57 -6.79
C GLU A 127 -11.77 -5.75 -7.68
N ILE A 128 -10.81 -6.37 -8.38
CA ILE A 128 -11.01 -7.58 -9.18
C ILE A 128 -10.32 -8.74 -8.47
N SER A 129 -11.07 -9.46 -7.64
CA SER A 129 -10.54 -10.58 -6.84
C SER A 129 -11.57 -11.67 -6.63
N LEU A 130 -11.10 -12.81 -6.12
CA LEU A 130 -11.96 -13.94 -5.76
C LEU A 130 -12.57 -13.80 -4.36
N PHE A 131 -12.25 -12.75 -3.61
CA PHE A 131 -12.56 -12.64 -2.19
C PHE A 131 -13.27 -11.35 -1.82
N ALA A 132 -12.90 -10.20 -2.38
CA ALA A 132 -13.44 -8.91 -1.92
C ALA A 132 -14.83 -8.54 -2.48
N PRO A 133 -15.12 -8.69 -3.80
CA PRO A 133 -16.47 -8.43 -4.29
C PRO A 133 -17.50 -9.36 -3.64
N PRO A 134 -18.76 -8.96 -3.43
CA PRO A 134 -19.81 -9.84 -2.91
C PRO A 134 -20.05 -11.08 -3.79
N GLU A 135 -20.66 -12.12 -3.23
CA GLU A 135 -21.08 -13.29 -4.01
C GLU A 135 -22.08 -12.89 -5.10
N GLY A 136 -21.90 -13.42 -6.31
CA GLY A 136 -22.71 -13.06 -7.48
C GLY A 136 -22.32 -11.76 -8.18
N ASP A 137 -21.34 -11.00 -7.66
CA ASP A 137 -20.82 -9.81 -8.34
C ASP A 137 -20.03 -10.19 -9.62
N PRO A 138 -20.30 -9.55 -10.77
CA PRO A 138 -19.59 -9.82 -12.04
C PRO A 138 -18.06 -9.73 -11.93
N ARG A 139 -17.53 -8.93 -11.00
CA ARG A 139 -16.09 -8.81 -10.76
C ARG A 139 -15.46 -10.13 -10.30
N ARG A 140 -16.22 -11.02 -9.64
CA ARG A 140 -15.73 -12.36 -9.29
C ARG A 140 -15.55 -13.24 -10.53
N ASP A 141 -16.46 -13.13 -11.50
CA ASP A 141 -16.35 -13.90 -12.75
C ASP A 141 -15.22 -13.38 -13.62
N GLU A 142 -15.03 -12.06 -13.66
CA GLU A 142 -13.85 -11.44 -14.26
C GLU A 142 -12.55 -11.93 -13.60
N ALA A 143 -12.49 -11.95 -12.26
CA ALA A 143 -11.34 -12.44 -11.51
C ALA A 143 -11.01 -13.92 -11.82
N LYS A 144 -12.02 -14.79 -11.90
CA LYS A 144 -11.83 -16.20 -12.30
C LYS A 144 -11.21 -16.32 -13.69
N GLN A 145 -11.72 -15.57 -14.66
CA GLN A 145 -11.21 -15.58 -16.04
C GLN A 145 -9.78 -15.04 -16.10
N ARG A 146 -9.52 -13.93 -15.42
CA ARG A 146 -8.20 -13.29 -15.38
C ARG A 146 -7.16 -14.21 -14.74
N LEU A 147 -7.47 -14.79 -13.58
CA LEU A 147 -6.59 -15.75 -12.90
C LEU A 147 -6.33 -16.99 -13.77
N ALA A 148 -7.35 -17.55 -14.41
CA ALA A 148 -7.19 -18.68 -15.32
C ALA A 148 -6.25 -18.33 -16.48
N GLY A 149 -6.40 -17.14 -17.07
CA GLY A 149 -5.51 -16.63 -18.11
C GLY A 149 -4.06 -16.45 -17.65
N LEU A 150 -3.85 -15.94 -16.44
CA LEU A 150 -2.52 -15.79 -15.83
C LEU A 150 -1.87 -17.17 -15.55
N LYS A 151 -2.63 -18.11 -14.98
CA LYS A 151 -2.18 -19.50 -14.75
C LYS A 151 -1.79 -20.17 -16.07
N ALA A 152 -2.60 -20.01 -17.12
CA ALA A 152 -2.30 -20.56 -18.46
C ALA A 152 -1.02 -19.98 -19.08
N LYS A 153 -0.64 -18.74 -18.73
CA LYS A 153 0.62 -18.10 -19.14
C LYS A 153 1.80 -18.44 -18.24
N GLY A 154 1.60 -19.19 -17.15
CA GLY A 154 2.64 -19.46 -16.15
C GLY A 154 3.09 -18.21 -15.41
N ALA A 155 2.22 -17.19 -15.28
CA ALA A 155 2.58 -15.95 -14.61
C ALA A 155 2.85 -16.20 -13.11
N PRO A 156 4.00 -15.78 -12.54
CA PRO A 156 4.33 -16.01 -11.14
C PRO A 156 3.27 -15.51 -10.15
N ASN A 157 2.65 -14.37 -10.47
CA ASN A 157 1.64 -13.70 -9.65
C ASN A 157 0.22 -14.27 -9.80
N ALA A 158 0.05 -15.40 -10.49
CA ALA A 158 -1.23 -16.07 -10.69
C ALA A 158 -1.71 -16.81 -9.41
N GLN A 159 -1.82 -16.06 -8.32
CA GLN A 159 -2.16 -16.53 -6.99
C GLN A 159 -3.57 -16.08 -6.59
N GLU A 160 -4.27 -16.88 -5.80
CA GLU A 160 -5.65 -16.60 -5.35
C GLU A 160 -5.71 -15.55 -4.25
N TRP A 161 -4.58 -15.30 -3.59
CA TRP A 161 -4.37 -14.22 -2.63
C TRP A 161 -3.86 -12.92 -3.28
N ASN A 162 -3.61 -12.94 -4.59
CA ASN A 162 -3.43 -11.72 -5.38
C ASN A 162 -4.75 -11.28 -5.99
N ALA A 163 -4.75 -10.06 -6.52
CA ALA A 163 -5.91 -9.44 -7.15
C ALA A 163 -5.49 -8.46 -8.25
N GLY A 164 -6.48 -7.87 -8.90
CA GLY A 164 -6.29 -6.86 -9.93
C GLY A 164 -7.18 -5.65 -9.74
N ILE A 165 -6.97 -4.65 -10.59
CA ILE A 165 -7.79 -3.45 -10.69
C ILE A 165 -8.64 -3.46 -11.96
N SER A 166 -9.76 -2.75 -11.93
CA SER A 166 -10.60 -2.58 -13.11
C SER A 166 -9.99 -1.55 -14.07
N SER A 167 -10.38 -1.63 -15.36
CA SER A 167 -10.02 -0.59 -16.34
C SER A 167 -10.54 0.80 -15.94
N ARG A 168 -11.66 0.87 -15.20
CA ARG A 168 -12.18 2.14 -14.67
C ARG A 168 -11.22 2.75 -13.65
N GLN A 169 -10.68 1.95 -12.73
CA GLN A 169 -9.70 2.42 -11.76
C GLN A 169 -8.37 2.79 -12.43
N MET A 170 -7.91 2.01 -13.41
CA MET A 170 -6.73 2.33 -14.22
C MET A 170 -6.87 3.70 -14.93
N ASN A 171 -8.01 3.94 -15.58
CA ASN A 171 -8.31 5.23 -16.22
C ASN A 171 -8.40 6.37 -15.21
N TRP A 172 -9.03 6.13 -14.05
CA TRP A 172 -9.07 7.12 -12.98
C TRP A 172 -7.66 7.51 -12.51
N ILE A 173 -6.75 6.54 -12.33
CA ILE A 173 -5.34 6.82 -12.01
C ILE A 173 -4.71 7.68 -13.10
N ALA A 174 -4.88 7.32 -14.38
CA ALA A 174 -4.34 8.08 -15.51
C ALA A 174 -4.83 9.54 -15.53
N ASP A 175 -6.11 9.76 -15.26
CA ASP A 175 -6.71 11.10 -15.17
C ASP A 175 -6.12 11.90 -14.00
N ARG A 176 -5.94 11.26 -12.82
CA ARG A 176 -5.36 11.91 -11.63
C ARG A 176 -3.90 12.27 -11.85
N LEU A 177 -3.11 11.41 -12.50
CA LEU A 177 -1.73 11.69 -12.85
C LEU A 177 -1.62 12.84 -13.86
N SER A 178 -2.50 12.87 -14.86
CA SER A 178 -2.56 13.97 -15.84
C SER A 178 -2.92 15.30 -15.17
N ALA A 179 -3.90 15.30 -14.27
CA ALA A 179 -4.28 16.48 -13.49
C ALA A 179 -3.13 16.96 -12.60
N ALA A 180 -2.48 16.07 -11.85
CA ALA A 180 -1.34 16.43 -11.01
C ALA A 180 -0.20 17.06 -11.82
N GLN A 181 0.08 16.54 -13.02
CA GLN A 181 1.07 17.12 -13.91
C GLN A 181 0.66 18.53 -14.37
N ALA A 182 -0.60 18.75 -14.73
CA ALA A 182 -1.10 20.07 -15.13
C ALA A 182 -1.00 21.09 -13.98
N ASP A 183 -1.26 20.63 -12.75
CA ASP A 183 -1.20 21.43 -11.53
C ASP A 183 0.23 21.63 -10.99
N GLY A 184 1.23 20.94 -11.58
CA GLY A 184 2.62 20.93 -11.07
C GLY A 184 2.79 20.20 -9.72
N GLU A 185 1.79 19.41 -9.31
CA GLU A 185 1.79 18.64 -8.07
C GLU A 185 2.63 17.35 -8.22
N LYS A 186 3.17 16.88 -7.10
CA LYS A 186 3.84 15.58 -7.02
C LYS A 186 2.91 14.53 -6.41
N VAL A 187 3.05 13.29 -6.87
CA VAL A 187 2.16 12.17 -6.54
C VAL A 187 2.91 11.06 -5.83
N ILE A 188 2.30 10.54 -4.77
CA ILE A 188 2.65 9.23 -4.18
C ILE A 188 1.42 8.33 -4.32
N LEU A 189 1.60 7.15 -4.91
CA LEU A 189 0.54 6.15 -4.98
C LEU A 189 0.68 5.18 -3.81
N LEU A 190 -0.47 4.77 -3.26
CA LEU A 190 -0.59 3.84 -2.15
C LEU A 190 -1.42 2.65 -2.61
N GLY A 191 -0.94 1.44 -2.36
CA GLY A 191 -1.69 0.22 -2.61
C GLY A 191 -1.20 -0.90 -1.70
N HIS A 192 -1.87 -2.05 -1.74
CA HIS A 192 -1.44 -3.19 -0.93
C HIS A 192 -0.40 -4.05 -1.66
N TYR A 193 -0.62 -4.33 -2.94
CA TYR A 193 0.21 -5.25 -3.74
C TYR A 193 1.45 -4.59 -4.36
N PRO A 194 2.61 -5.26 -4.41
CA PRO A 194 3.75 -4.84 -5.22
C PRO A 194 3.41 -4.64 -6.69
N LEU A 195 4.12 -3.71 -7.32
CA LEU A 195 4.12 -3.54 -8.78
C LEU A 195 5.48 -3.82 -9.40
N HIS A 196 6.53 -3.31 -8.76
CA HIS A 196 7.91 -3.41 -9.23
C HIS A 196 8.89 -3.46 -8.04
N PRO A 197 9.94 -4.31 -8.07
CA PRO A 197 10.18 -5.41 -9.00
C PRO A 197 9.02 -6.40 -9.03
N PHE A 198 8.75 -6.95 -10.21
CA PHE A 198 7.68 -7.92 -10.37
C PHE A 198 8.05 -9.24 -9.67
N SER A 199 7.06 -9.82 -8.98
CA SER A 199 7.20 -11.05 -8.18
C SER A 199 5.89 -11.84 -8.20
N ASP A 200 5.90 -13.02 -7.59
CA ASP A 200 4.70 -13.82 -7.31
C ASP A 200 3.70 -13.13 -6.37
N HIS A 201 4.12 -12.07 -5.67
CA HIS A 201 3.24 -11.25 -4.82
C HIS A 201 2.64 -10.06 -5.56
N SER A 202 3.04 -9.81 -6.80
CA SER A 202 2.63 -8.58 -7.50
C SER A 202 1.15 -8.58 -7.88
N LEU A 203 0.57 -7.38 -7.95
CA LEU A 203 -0.77 -7.17 -8.51
C LEU A 203 -0.90 -7.87 -9.87
N TRP A 204 -2.06 -8.43 -10.21
CA TRP A 204 -2.30 -9.05 -11.51
C TRP A 204 -1.98 -8.10 -12.68
N ASP A 205 -2.29 -6.82 -12.52
CA ASP A 205 -2.05 -5.76 -13.52
C ASP A 205 -0.73 -4.99 -13.28
N ALA A 206 0.18 -5.54 -12.48
CA ALA A 206 1.39 -4.86 -12.00
C ALA A 206 2.21 -4.21 -13.11
N GLU A 207 2.45 -4.92 -14.22
CA GLU A 207 3.24 -4.38 -15.32
C GLU A 207 2.55 -3.22 -16.04
N GLU A 208 1.22 -3.27 -16.19
CA GLU A 208 0.44 -2.22 -16.82
C GLU A 208 0.41 -0.96 -15.94
N LEU A 209 0.12 -1.13 -14.65
CA LEU A 209 0.13 -0.02 -13.71
C LEU A 209 1.53 0.56 -13.53
N THR A 210 2.58 -0.28 -13.54
CA THR A 210 3.97 0.19 -13.54
C THR A 210 4.23 1.10 -14.74
N ARG A 211 3.85 0.69 -15.95
CA ARG A 211 4.04 1.53 -17.16
C ARG A 211 3.30 2.86 -17.07
N LEU A 212 2.05 2.86 -16.59
CA LEU A 212 1.27 4.07 -16.42
C LEU A 212 1.94 5.03 -15.43
N VAL A 213 2.37 4.50 -14.28
CA VAL A 213 3.02 5.26 -13.21
C VAL A 213 4.36 5.82 -13.64
N THR A 214 5.22 5.03 -14.29
CA THR A 214 6.56 5.47 -14.68
C THR A 214 6.55 6.47 -15.83
N ALA A 215 5.52 6.44 -16.69
CA ALA A 215 5.33 7.42 -17.74
C ALA A 215 5.03 8.84 -17.22
N SER A 216 4.50 8.98 -16.00
CA SER A 216 4.18 10.28 -15.43
C SER A 216 5.39 10.92 -14.73
N PRO A 217 5.75 12.18 -15.03
CA PRO A 217 6.76 12.94 -14.30
C PRO A 217 6.27 13.47 -12.93
N ALA A 218 4.97 13.35 -12.65
CA ALA A 218 4.39 13.77 -11.38
C ALA A 218 4.65 12.75 -10.27
N VAL A 219 4.78 11.46 -10.59
CA VAL A 219 4.94 10.40 -9.59
C VAL A 219 6.35 10.38 -9.01
N LEU A 220 6.43 10.37 -7.69
CA LEU A 220 7.66 10.18 -6.92
C LEU A 220 7.84 8.71 -6.49
N ALA A 221 6.77 8.10 -5.98
CA ALA A 221 6.83 6.76 -5.43
C ALA A 221 5.49 6.01 -5.47
N TYR A 222 5.59 4.68 -5.40
CA TYR A 222 4.52 3.75 -5.07
C TYR A 222 4.88 3.02 -3.77
N LEU A 223 4.00 3.09 -2.76
CA LEU A 223 4.20 2.50 -1.44
C LEU A 223 3.20 1.36 -1.22
N CYS A 224 3.68 0.20 -0.76
CA CYS A 224 2.86 -1.00 -0.57
C CYS A 224 3.35 -1.94 0.55
N GLY A 225 2.54 -2.97 0.85
CA GLY A 225 2.83 -4.06 1.79
C GLY A 225 2.76 -5.41 1.08
N HIS A 226 2.10 -6.41 1.68
CA HIS A 226 1.80 -7.74 1.12
C HIS A 226 2.99 -8.70 0.98
N GLN A 227 4.10 -8.26 0.37
CA GLN A 227 5.32 -9.07 0.34
C GLN A 227 6.12 -8.82 1.63
N HIS A 228 5.83 -9.56 2.70
CA HIS A 228 6.34 -9.23 4.05
C HIS A 228 7.87 -9.16 4.18
N THR A 229 8.61 -9.79 3.28
CA THR A 229 10.08 -9.74 3.23
C THR A 229 10.62 -8.34 2.89
N GLY A 230 9.77 -7.45 2.36
CA GLY A 230 10.17 -6.14 1.88
C GLY A 230 10.77 -6.21 0.48
N ASN A 231 10.65 -5.13 -0.28
CA ASN A 231 11.31 -4.99 -1.58
C ASN A 231 11.49 -3.52 -1.97
N TYR A 232 12.45 -3.25 -2.85
CA TYR A 232 12.68 -1.91 -3.36
C TYR A 232 13.29 -1.94 -4.75
N ALA A 233 12.81 -1.08 -5.64
CA ALA A 233 13.52 -0.69 -6.84
C ALA A 233 13.13 0.71 -7.30
N GLU A 234 14.02 1.31 -8.09
CA GLU A 234 13.74 2.53 -8.83
C GLU A 234 13.56 2.18 -10.31
N LYS A 235 12.56 2.79 -10.96
CA LYS A 235 12.35 2.68 -12.40
C LYS A 235 11.87 4.00 -12.99
N ASP A 236 12.58 4.51 -13.99
CA ASP A 236 12.30 5.75 -14.72
C ASP A 236 12.02 6.96 -13.80
N GLY A 237 12.77 7.09 -12.71
CA GLY A 237 12.67 8.13 -11.70
C GLY A 237 11.54 7.93 -10.68
N VAL A 238 10.88 6.76 -10.66
CA VAL A 238 9.84 6.41 -9.67
C VAL A 238 10.36 5.34 -8.72
N HIS A 239 10.18 5.57 -7.42
CA HIS A 239 10.56 4.63 -6.37
C HIS A 239 9.42 3.69 -6.01
N PHE A 240 9.66 2.39 -6.07
CA PHE A 240 8.70 1.38 -5.63
C PHE A 240 9.20 0.80 -4.32
N VAL A 241 8.42 1.00 -3.25
CA VAL A 241 8.78 0.59 -1.90
C VAL A 241 7.71 -0.35 -1.37
N ASN A 242 8.11 -1.58 -1.09
CA ASN A 242 7.33 -2.55 -0.37
C ASN A 242 7.88 -2.64 1.06
N PHE A 243 7.09 -2.24 2.04
CA PHE A 243 7.44 -2.28 3.46
C PHE A 243 7.31 -3.71 4.00
N LYS A 244 8.10 -4.03 5.02
CA LYS A 244 8.04 -5.34 5.67
C LYS A 244 6.78 -5.48 6.52
N GLY A 245 6.21 -6.68 6.53
CA GLY A 245 4.95 -6.98 7.21
C GLY A 245 5.12 -7.14 8.71
N MET A 246 4.47 -6.32 9.53
CA MET A 246 4.65 -6.23 10.99
C MET A 246 4.43 -7.56 11.74
N VAL A 247 3.55 -8.42 11.24
CA VAL A 247 3.18 -9.70 11.87
C VAL A 247 4.33 -10.70 12.00
N ASP A 248 5.34 -10.62 11.14
CA ASP A 248 6.44 -11.58 11.15
C ASP A 248 7.35 -11.41 12.38
N THR A 249 7.96 -12.50 12.81
CA THR A 249 8.83 -12.65 13.99
C THR A 249 8.12 -12.40 15.32
N GLU A 250 8.60 -13.03 16.40
CA GLU A 250 7.98 -12.88 17.71
C GLU A 250 8.28 -11.52 18.36
N HIS A 251 9.51 -11.04 18.19
CA HIS A 251 10.04 -9.95 19.01
C HIS A 251 10.41 -8.68 18.23
N GLU A 252 10.70 -8.78 16.92
CA GLU A 252 11.06 -7.61 16.13
C GLU A 252 9.82 -6.98 15.49
N ASN A 253 9.72 -5.66 15.61
CA ASN A 253 8.68 -4.87 14.96
C ASN A 253 9.08 -4.52 13.51
N ALA A 254 8.16 -3.98 12.72
CA ALA A 254 8.45 -3.40 11.41
C ALA A 254 7.48 -2.23 11.13
N PHE A 255 8.02 -1.02 11.10
CA PHE A 255 7.33 0.21 10.71
C PHE A 255 8.35 1.28 10.34
N ALA A 256 7.92 2.40 9.77
CA ALA A 256 8.84 3.45 9.33
C ALA A 256 8.28 4.86 9.50
N VAL A 257 9.18 5.85 9.55
CA VAL A 257 8.86 7.26 9.29
C VAL A 257 9.44 7.63 7.93
N LEU A 258 8.57 7.98 6.98
CA LEU A 258 8.93 8.45 5.65
C LEU A 258 8.87 9.97 5.61
N SER A 259 9.95 10.62 5.17
CA SER A 259 10.07 12.07 5.03
C SER A 259 10.39 12.44 3.58
N VAL A 260 9.55 13.25 2.96
CA VAL A 260 9.73 13.72 1.58
C VAL A 260 10.38 15.09 1.59
N PHE A 261 11.51 15.24 0.92
CA PHE A 261 12.21 16.51 0.70
C PHE A 261 12.06 16.95 -0.75
N GLU A 262 12.69 18.06 -1.12
CA GLU A 262 12.68 18.53 -2.51
C GLU A 262 13.44 17.59 -3.47
N ASP A 263 14.49 16.94 -2.98
CA ASP A 263 15.44 16.18 -3.79
C ASP A 263 15.57 14.71 -3.40
N ARG A 264 14.87 14.26 -2.36
CA ARG A 264 14.92 12.88 -1.88
C ARG A 264 13.69 12.49 -1.05
N ILE A 265 13.51 11.20 -0.87
CA ILE A 265 12.70 10.61 0.19
C ILE A 265 13.64 9.90 1.16
N GLU A 266 13.47 10.12 2.45
CA GLU A 266 14.16 9.37 3.51
C GLU A 266 13.15 8.48 4.22
N ILE A 267 13.52 7.24 4.48
CA ILE A 267 12.75 6.28 5.25
C ILE A 267 13.61 5.93 6.46
N SER A 268 13.17 6.30 7.65
CA SER A 268 13.74 5.82 8.92
C SER A 268 12.96 4.61 9.38
N GLY A 269 13.55 3.44 9.20
CA GLY A 269 12.94 2.16 9.54
C GLY A 269 13.15 1.78 11.00
N HIS A 270 12.22 0.98 11.55
CA HIS A 270 12.29 0.46 12.91
C HIS A 270 12.16 -1.05 12.91
N GLY A 271 12.94 -1.70 13.77
CA GLY A 271 13.06 -3.16 13.84
C GLY A 271 13.59 -3.73 12.52
N ARG A 272 12.79 -4.54 11.84
CA ARG A 272 13.20 -5.19 10.59
C ARG A 272 13.21 -4.25 9.40
N GLU A 273 12.45 -3.16 9.41
CA GLU A 273 12.42 -2.22 8.28
C GLU A 273 13.74 -1.44 8.24
N PRO A 274 14.50 -1.48 7.13
CA PRO A 274 15.76 -0.77 7.02
C PRO A 274 15.57 0.73 6.75
N ASP A 275 16.57 1.51 7.14
CA ASP A 275 16.71 2.89 6.66
C ASP A 275 16.96 2.92 5.15
N ARG A 276 16.37 3.91 4.47
CA ARG A 276 16.58 4.14 3.03
C ARG A 276 16.67 5.62 2.72
N ARG A 277 17.49 5.95 1.73
CA ARG A 277 17.54 7.28 1.11
C ARG A 277 17.32 7.13 -0.39
N LEU A 278 16.27 7.75 -0.91
CA LEU A 278 15.79 7.59 -2.28
C LEU A 278 15.93 8.94 -3.00
N ASP A 279 16.88 9.07 -3.93
CA ASP A 279 17.10 10.32 -4.67
C ASP A 279 15.96 10.61 -5.65
N LEU A 280 15.44 11.84 -5.63
CA LEU A 280 14.43 12.31 -6.57
C LEU A 280 15.11 13.05 -7.73
N VAL A 281 14.86 12.60 -8.96
CA VAL A 281 15.40 13.24 -10.16
C VAL A 281 14.66 14.56 -10.40
N ARG A 282 15.40 15.67 -10.47
CA ARG A 282 14.81 17.02 -10.57
C ARG A 282 14.06 17.28 -11.87
N GLU A 283 14.35 16.58 -12.98
CA GLU A 283 13.61 16.67 -14.24
C GLU A 283 13.67 15.35 -15.04
N LYS A 284 12.52 14.73 -15.36
CA LYS A 284 12.47 13.70 -16.41
C LYS A 284 12.64 14.40 -17.76
N ARG A 285 13.75 14.15 -18.48
CA ARG A 285 13.91 14.64 -19.86
C ARG A 285 12.73 14.12 -20.68
N ARG A 286 11.95 15.03 -21.28
CA ARG A 286 10.97 14.68 -22.31
C ARG A 286 11.71 13.97 -23.44
N VAL A 287 11.49 12.68 -23.62
CA VAL A 287 11.84 12.03 -24.89
C VAL A 287 10.82 12.54 -25.89
N GLY A 288 11.21 13.56 -26.66
CA GLY A 288 10.40 14.10 -27.73
C GLY A 288 10.13 13.00 -28.76
N VAL A 289 8.85 12.77 -29.07
CA VAL A 289 8.46 12.07 -30.30
C VAL A 289 8.93 12.96 -31.44
N ALA A 290 9.96 12.51 -32.16
CA ALA A 290 10.34 13.13 -33.41
C ALA A 290 9.17 12.98 -34.39
N SER A 291 8.73 14.13 -34.88
CA SER A 291 7.74 14.33 -35.96
C SER A 291 8.09 13.57 -37.23
#